data_AF-A0AAE4ADD1-F1
#
_entry.id   AF-A0AAE4ADD1-F1
#
_cell.length_a   1.000
_cell.length_b   1.000
_cell.length_c   1.000
_cell.angle_alpha   90.00
_cell.angle_beta   90.00
_cell.angle_gamma   90.00
#
_symmetry.space_group_name_H-M   'P 1'
#
loop_
_entity.id
_entity.type
_entity.pdbx_description
1 polymer ?
#
loop_
_entity_poly.entity_id
_entity_poly.type
_entity_poly.pdbx_seq_one_letter_code
_entity_poly.pdbx_strand_id
1 'polypeptide(L)'
;MAGNLKKFVNPRFIKTIEPTLMRQLFDRHFPGGSQPIAFDNATTDVRGLLAEYFEQPVSEWSQGLVADLHRIAEVGTSHGLNAILNAARRHNIILFTDTGVDASEDAPVGHDPKHVALYVYLHHHAVFEVAADQMALRAPTAMAEFRGPERDVPADLTEHAAASFEAAAAALFSQDLQGGYCRLAPYDEDDEFNLVLSHGAPVKTTPVVADDREEIITVRAIKYAALRYNATEGRLLIGGVLKSQQTALAELFATHVLGRPGFFAGEHARDLYTLEPISEGNPHFVFDHLYDETIHSVTIISAVADLFEWDDDAQVSRHLRSWVIKDASGALRNFADSEVQFRRGWRLGEITFRVFFNVGKKKPAQSTVRLKPPGTLAFRRTRFEKSIHTLIARNGLEKDHDLDLVVDAAQ
;
A
#
# COMPACT_ATOMS: atom_id res chain seq x y z
N MET A 1 -1.03 7.36 -5.28
CA MET A 1 -1.18 8.83 -5.45
C MET A 1 -1.53 9.06 -6.90
N ALA A 2 -2.76 9.47 -7.21
CA ALA A 2 -3.12 9.86 -8.57
C ALA A 2 -2.25 11.06 -8.96
N GLY A 3 -1.24 10.83 -9.80
CA GLY A 3 -0.42 11.88 -10.37
C GLY A 3 -1.32 12.80 -11.20
N ASN A 4 -1.04 14.09 -11.17
CA ASN A 4 -1.69 15.08 -12.03
C ASN A 4 -1.74 14.55 -13.47
N LEU A 5 -2.95 14.33 -14.02
CA LEU A 5 -3.12 13.77 -15.37
C LEU A 5 -2.35 14.57 -16.41
N LYS A 6 -2.28 15.90 -16.29
CA LYS A 6 -1.47 16.75 -17.19
C LYS A 6 0.03 16.41 -17.15
N LYS A 7 0.55 15.92 -16.01
CA LYS A 7 1.92 15.39 -15.95
C LYS A 7 2.05 14.03 -16.65
N PHE A 8 0.98 13.24 -16.67
CA PHE A 8 0.93 11.97 -17.39
C PHE A 8 0.86 12.19 -18.90
N VAL A 9 -0.12 12.96 -19.39
CA VAL A 9 -0.29 13.33 -20.81
C VAL A 9 0.65 14.47 -21.25
N ASN A 10 1.90 14.43 -20.80
CA ASN A 10 2.87 15.47 -21.12
C ASN A 10 3.31 15.43 -22.60
N PRO A 11 3.98 16.48 -23.11
CA PRO A 11 4.42 16.53 -24.51
C PRO A 11 5.30 15.36 -24.94
N ARG A 12 6.10 14.76 -24.03
CA ARG A 12 6.88 13.56 -24.34
C ARG A 12 5.97 12.37 -24.63
N PHE A 13 4.97 12.14 -23.79
CA PHE A 13 3.98 11.07 -23.99
C PHE A 13 3.22 11.23 -25.31
N ILE A 14 2.72 12.42 -25.63
CA ILE A 14 1.98 12.68 -26.87
C ILE A 14 2.86 12.46 -28.11
N LYS A 15 4.15 12.79 -28.03
CA LYS A 15 5.10 12.54 -29.12
C LYS A 15 5.37 11.05 -29.33
N THR A 16 5.44 10.25 -28.26
CA THR A 16 5.87 8.85 -28.32
C THR A 16 4.73 7.85 -28.41
N ILE A 17 3.51 8.21 -28.04
CA ILE A 17 2.37 7.29 -28.07
C ILE A 17 1.93 6.99 -29.50
N GLU A 18 1.49 5.74 -29.74
CA GLU A 18 0.91 5.34 -31.01
C GLU A 18 -0.47 5.99 -31.20
N PRO A 19 -0.69 6.75 -32.30
CA PRO A 19 -1.97 7.42 -32.55
C PRO A 19 -3.15 6.45 -32.64
N THR A 20 -2.92 5.21 -33.09
CA THR A 20 -3.91 4.13 -33.17
C THR A 20 -4.44 3.72 -31.79
N LEU A 21 -3.58 3.63 -30.77
CA LEU A 21 -4.00 3.33 -29.40
C LEU A 21 -4.82 4.48 -28.79
N MET A 22 -4.41 5.73 -29.05
CA MET A 22 -5.17 6.90 -28.60
C MET A 22 -6.56 6.96 -29.25
N ARG A 23 -6.66 6.65 -30.55
CA ARG A 23 -7.94 6.54 -31.23
C ARG A 23 -8.84 5.51 -30.55
N GLN A 24 -8.36 4.30 -30.32
CA GLN A 24 -9.14 3.24 -29.68
C GLN A 24 -9.60 3.63 -28.27
N LEU A 25 -8.76 4.34 -27.51
CA LEU A 25 -9.16 4.89 -26.21
C LEU A 25 -10.29 5.92 -26.36
N PHE A 26 -10.22 6.82 -27.33
CA PHE A 26 -11.27 7.81 -27.60
C PHE A 26 -12.57 7.14 -28.11
N ASP A 27 -12.49 6.13 -28.97
CA ASP A 27 -13.65 5.38 -29.47
C ASP A 27 -14.49 4.80 -28.32
N ARG A 28 -13.86 4.37 -27.21
CA ARG A 28 -14.54 3.83 -26.02
C ARG A 28 -15.40 4.86 -25.28
N HIS A 29 -15.05 6.14 -25.37
CA HIS A 29 -15.70 7.20 -24.59
C HIS A 29 -16.54 8.17 -25.43
N PHE A 30 -16.39 8.11 -26.76
CA PHE A 30 -17.13 8.92 -27.72
C PHE A 30 -17.78 8.03 -28.80
N PRO A 31 -18.75 7.17 -28.42
CA PRO A 31 -19.40 6.28 -29.37
C PRO A 31 -20.21 7.07 -30.41
N GLY A 32 -20.26 6.56 -31.65
CA GLY A 32 -21.08 7.16 -32.71
C GLY A 32 -20.43 8.31 -33.50
N GLY A 33 -19.11 8.50 -33.39
CA GLY A 33 -18.35 9.43 -34.24
C GLY A 33 -18.33 10.88 -33.76
N SER A 34 -18.82 11.16 -32.55
CA SER A 34 -18.74 12.48 -31.91
C SER A 34 -17.36 12.76 -31.29
N GLN A 35 -16.30 12.28 -31.92
CA GLN A 35 -14.95 12.43 -31.38
C GLN A 35 -14.50 13.89 -31.49
N PRO A 36 -13.89 14.45 -30.44
CA PRO A 36 -13.32 15.79 -30.48
C PRO A 36 -12.09 15.88 -31.40
N ILE A 37 -11.52 14.74 -31.81
CA ILE A 37 -10.30 14.64 -32.62
C ILE A 37 -10.57 13.73 -33.82
N ALA A 38 -10.15 14.16 -35.01
CA ALA A 38 -10.22 13.34 -36.22
C ALA A 38 -8.94 12.50 -36.38
N PHE A 39 -9.04 11.17 -36.23
CA PHE A 39 -7.91 10.25 -36.35
C PHE A 39 -7.71 9.65 -37.75
N ASP A 40 -8.68 9.82 -38.66
CA ASP A 40 -8.79 9.05 -39.92
C ASP A 40 -8.13 9.67 -41.17
N ASN A 41 -7.61 10.88 -41.07
CA ASN A 41 -7.10 11.61 -42.23
C ASN A 41 -5.58 11.50 -42.32
N ALA A 42 -5.07 10.96 -43.43
CA ALA A 42 -3.63 10.78 -43.68
C ALA A 42 -2.81 12.08 -43.64
N THR A 43 -3.47 13.24 -43.80
CA THR A 43 -2.86 14.58 -43.74
C THR A 43 -3.07 15.29 -42.41
N THR A 44 -3.79 14.68 -41.45
CA THR A 44 -4.08 15.31 -40.16
C THR A 44 -2.91 15.16 -39.20
N ASP A 45 -2.48 16.28 -38.61
CA ASP A 45 -1.56 16.28 -37.48
C ASP A 45 -2.29 15.83 -36.21
N VAL A 46 -2.48 14.52 -36.08
CA VAL A 46 -3.16 13.90 -34.93
C VAL A 46 -2.45 14.24 -33.62
N ARG A 47 -1.11 14.37 -33.63
CA ARG A 47 -0.35 14.68 -32.41
C ARG A 47 -0.55 16.14 -31.98
N GLY A 48 -0.62 17.06 -32.93
CA GLY A 48 -1.01 18.45 -32.67
C GLY A 48 -2.41 18.55 -32.06
N LEU A 49 -3.39 17.84 -32.64
CA LEU A 49 -4.76 17.81 -32.11
C LEU A 49 -4.85 17.18 -30.71
N LEU A 50 -4.09 16.11 -30.45
CA LEU A 50 -3.99 15.52 -29.11
C LEU A 50 -3.39 16.52 -28.10
N ALA A 51 -2.36 17.27 -28.50
CA ALA A 51 -1.77 18.30 -27.65
C ALA A 51 -2.78 19.41 -27.32
N GLU A 52 -3.48 19.93 -28.32
CA GLU A 52 -4.51 20.97 -28.14
C GLU A 52 -5.65 20.47 -27.22
N TYR A 53 -6.15 19.26 -27.43
CA TYR A 53 -7.18 18.67 -26.58
C TYR A 53 -6.72 18.52 -25.11
N PHE A 54 -5.50 18.07 -24.87
CA PHE A 54 -4.97 17.91 -23.51
C PHE A 54 -4.49 19.22 -22.86
N GLU A 55 -4.37 20.32 -23.62
CA GLU A 55 -4.17 21.65 -23.05
C GLU A 55 -5.42 22.19 -22.36
N GLN A 56 -6.61 21.77 -22.80
CA GLN A 56 -7.89 22.14 -22.20
C GLN A 56 -7.96 21.80 -20.70
N PRO A 57 -8.84 22.47 -19.93
CA PRO A 57 -9.11 22.08 -18.55
C PRO A 57 -9.60 20.62 -18.47
N VAL A 58 -9.22 19.90 -17.41
CA VAL A 58 -9.63 18.49 -17.21
C VAL A 58 -11.16 18.37 -17.04
N SER A 59 -11.86 19.46 -16.67
CA SER A 59 -13.33 19.53 -16.63
C SER A 59 -13.98 19.29 -17.99
N GLU A 60 -13.31 19.68 -19.08
CA GLU A 60 -13.83 19.55 -20.44
C GLU A 60 -13.68 18.13 -21.00
N TRP A 61 -12.93 17.27 -20.31
CA TRP A 61 -12.70 15.90 -20.77
C TRP A 61 -13.86 14.99 -20.36
N SER A 62 -14.15 13.99 -21.18
CA SER A 62 -15.09 12.91 -20.82
C SER A 62 -14.68 12.27 -19.48
N GLN A 63 -15.63 12.14 -18.56
CA GLN A 63 -15.40 11.51 -17.24
C GLN A 63 -14.84 10.09 -17.37
N GLY A 64 -15.30 9.33 -18.37
CA GLY A 64 -14.78 7.99 -18.64
C GLY A 64 -13.31 8.02 -19.08
N LEU A 65 -12.95 8.96 -19.96
CA LEU A 65 -11.56 9.13 -20.41
C LEU A 65 -10.64 9.53 -19.25
N VAL A 66 -11.10 10.43 -18.38
CA VAL A 66 -10.38 10.83 -17.16
C VAL A 66 -10.14 9.63 -16.25
N ALA A 67 -11.16 8.78 -16.05
CA ALA A 67 -11.04 7.57 -15.23
C ALA A 67 -10.03 6.58 -15.81
N ASP A 68 -10.13 6.26 -17.10
CA ASP A 68 -9.24 5.31 -17.78
C ASP A 68 -7.79 5.81 -17.77
N LEU A 69 -7.55 7.09 -18.08
CA LEU A 69 -6.22 7.69 -18.03
C LEU A 69 -5.62 7.67 -16.61
N HIS A 70 -6.44 7.81 -15.57
CA HIS A 70 -5.96 7.69 -14.20
C HIS A 70 -5.46 6.28 -13.89
N ARG A 71 -6.19 5.24 -14.32
CA ARG A 71 -5.78 3.84 -14.14
C ARG A 71 -4.49 3.55 -14.92
N ILE A 72 -4.45 3.94 -16.19
CA ILE A 72 -3.27 3.77 -17.03
C ILE A 72 -2.06 4.50 -16.45
N ALA A 73 -2.25 5.71 -15.90
CA ALA A 73 -1.18 6.47 -15.27
C ALA A 73 -0.63 5.82 -14.00
N GLU A 74 -1.46 5.11 -13.24
CA GLU A 74 -1.03 4.39 -12.04
C GLU A 74 -0.11 3.21 -12.40
N VAL A 75 -0.46 2.45 -13.43
CA VAL A 75 0.32 1.29 -13.91
C VAL A 75 1.48 1.71 -14.83
N GLY A 76 1.38 2.85 -15.51
CA GLY A 76 2.34 3.38 -16.50
C GLY A 76 3.66 3.89 -15.92
N THR A 77 4.25 3.16 -14.98
CA THR A 77 5.53 3.41 -14.32
C THR A 77 6.50 2.27 -14.57
N SER A 78 7.80 2.45 -14.36
CA SER A 78 8.77 1.36 -14.50
C SER A 78 8.46 0.16 -13.59
N HIS A 79 7.85 0.39 -12.43
CA HIS A 79 7.40 -0.70 -11.56
C HIS A 79 6.20 -1.45 -12.17
N GLY A 80 5.22 -0.73 -12.68
CA GLY A 80 4.05 -1.34 -13.32
C GLY A 80 4.38 -2.03 -14.64
N LEU A 81 5.36 -1.54 -15.41
CA LEU A 81 5.89 -2.28 -16.57
C LEU A 81 6.40 -3.68 -16.15
N ASN A 82 7.18 -3.76 -15.06
CA ASN A 82 7.64 -5.06 -14.55
C ASN A 82 6.48 -5.95 -14.08
N ALA A 83 5.47 -5.37 -13.44
CA ALA A 83 4.26 -6.10 -13.04
C ALA A 83 3.49 -6.65 -14.26
N ILE A 84 3.29 -5.83 -15.29
CA ILE A 84 2.68 -6.23 -16.56
C ILE A 84 3.46 -7.38 -17.21
N LEU A 85 4.79 -7.25 -17.34
CA LEU A 85 5.61 -8.28 -17.98
C LEU A 85 5.57 -9.59 -17.21
N ASN A 86 5.59 -9.54 -15.87
CA ASN A 86 5.47 -10.74 -15.04
C ASN A 86 4.07 -11.38 -15.16
N ALA A 87 3.00 -10.57 -15.16
CA ALA A 87 1.64 -11.05 -15.35
C ALA A 87 1.46 -11.69 -16.74
N ALA A 88 1.91 -11.04 -17.81
CA ALA A 88 1.86 -11.57 -19.16
C ALA A 88 2.62 -12.91 -19.27
N ARG A 89 3.81 -13.00 -18.66
CA ARG A 89 4.61 -14.24 -18.64
C ARG A 89 3.88 -15.37 -17.90
N ARG A 90 3.22 -15.09 -16.77
CA ARG A 90 2.39 -16.07 -16.04
C ARG A 90 1.20 -16.57 -16.87
N HIS A 91 0.62 -15.71 -17.70
CA HIS A 91 -0.49 -16.06 -18.59
C HIS A 91 -0.05 -16.57 -19.98
N ASN A 92 1.25 -16.78 -20.21
CA ASN A 92 1.82 -17.14 -21.52
C ASN A 92 1.40 -16.21 -22.67
N ILE A 93 1.22 -14.92 -22.38
CA ILE A 93 0.88 -13.89 -23.36
C ILE A 93 2.17 -13.21 -23.82
N ILE A 94 2.42 -13.26 -25.13
CA ILE A 94 3.50 -12.50 -25.76
C ILE A 94 2.92 -11.12 -26.11
N LEU A 95 3.30 -10.09 -25.34
CA LEU A 95 2.81 -8.73 -25.55
C LEU A 95 3.44 -8.05 -26.77
N PHE A 96 4.73 -8.31 -27.01
CA PHE A 96 5.48 -7.76 -28.13
C PHE A 96 6.32 -8.89 -28.74
N THR A 97 6.24 -9.07 -30.05
CA THR A 97 7.16 -9.93 -30.80
C THR A 97 8.47 -9.17 -30.99
N ASP A 98 9.61 -9.79 -30.69
CA ASP A 98 10.96 -9.19 -30.78
C ASP A 98 11.15 -8.41 -32.10
N THR A 99 10.97 -7.09 -32.05
CA THR A 99 11.36 -6.19 -33.12
C THR A 99 12.74 -5.66 -32.78
N GLY A 100 13.75 -6.22 -33.46
CA GLY A 100 15.13 -5.71 -33.60
C GLY A 100 15.63 -4.78 -32.51
N VAL A 101 16.33 -5.34 -31.53
CA VAL A 101 17.03 -4.57 -30.48
C VAL A 101 18.28 -3.93 -31.10
N ASP A 102 18.17 -2.69 -31.59
CA ASP A 102 19.36 -1.88 -31.88
C ASP A 102 19.83 -1.20 -30.58
N ALA A 103 21.04 -1.51 -30.16
CA ALA A 103 21.58 -1.24 -28.83
C ALA A 103 21.98 0.24 -28.57
N SER A 104 21.48 1.20 -29.36
CA SER A 104 21.89 2.60 -29.28
C SER A 104 20.77 3.61 -28.99
N GLU A 105 19.52 3.19 -28.78
CA GLU A 105 18.43 4.10 -28.41
C GLU A 105 17.84 3.78 -27.03
N ASP A 106 17.25 4.81 -26.39
CA ASP A 106 16.28 4.62 -25.30
C ASP A 106 15.36 3.45 -25.67
N ALA A 107 15.01 2.59 -24.70
CA ALA A 107 14.26 1.34 -24.92
C ALA A 107 13.19 1.49 -26.02
N PRO A 108 13.06 0.53 -26.97
CA PRO A 108 12.20 0.68 -28.15
C PRO A 108 10.81 1.20 -27.76
N VAL A 109 10.16 2.01 -28.59
CA VAL A 109 8.87 2.68 -28.26
C VAL A 109 7.81 1.72 -27.67
N GLY A 110 7.84 0.44 -28.08
CA GLY A 110 7.02 -0.65 -27.51
C GLY A 110 7.36 -1.10 -26.07
N HIS A 111 8.35 -0.48 -25.42
CA HIS A 111 8.77 -0.75 -24.04
C HIS A 111 8.67 0.49 -23.13
N ASP A 112 8.18 1.64 -23.62
CA ASP A 112 7.85 2.77 -22.73
C ASP A 112 6.71 2.35 -21.76
N PRO A 113 6.87 2.53 -20.43
CA PRO A 113 5.88 2.05 -19.47
C PRO A 113 4.46 2.56 -19.70
N LYS A 114 4.29 3.80 -20.17
CA LYS A 114 2.95 4.39 -20.40
C LYS A 114 2.32 3.81 -21.66
N HIS A 115 3.13 3.61 -22.69
CA HIS A 115 2.70 2.96 -23.92
C HIS A 115 2.24 1.53 -23.64
N VAL A 116 3.07 0.74 -22.96
CA VAL A 116 2.74 -0.65 -22.60
C VAL A 116 1.49 -0.71 -21.72
N ALA A 117 1.37 0.19 -20.73
CA ALA A 117 0.17 0.25 -19.90
C ALA A 117 -1.10 0.54 -20.70
N LEU A 118 -1.06 1.47 -21.66
CA LEU A 118 -2.21 1.75 -22.55
C LEU A 118 -2.52 0.55 -23.45
N TYR A 119 -1.50 -0.04 -24.07
CA TYR A 119 -1.66 -1.20 -24.95
C TYR A 119 -2.32 -2.38 -24.22
N VAL A 120 -1.79 -2.74 -23.04
CA VAL A 120 -2.34 -3.83 -22.23
C VAL A 120 -3.71 -3.49 -21.67
N TYR A 121 -3.97 -2.23 -21.32
CA TYR A 121 -5.31 -1.79 -20.91
C TYR A 121 -6.37 -2.03 -22.00
N LEU A 122 -6.03 -1.74 -23.26
CA LEU A 122 -6.94 -1.86 -24.40
C LEU A 122 -7.07 -3.29 -24.95
N HIS A 123 -5.96 -4.03 -25.01
CA HIS A 123 -5.90 -5.32 -25.72
C HIS A 123 -5.80 -6.53 -24.79
N HIS A 124 -5.34 -6.35 -23.56
CA HIS A 124 -5.09 -7.44 -22.60
C HIS A 124 -5.56 -7.05 -21.19
N HIS A 125 -6.80 -6.59 -21.09
CA HIS A 125 -7.33 -5.98 -19.86
C HIS A 125 -7.15 -6.86 -18.60
N ALA A 126 -7.30 -8.18 -18.73
CA ALA A 126 -7.05 -9.11 -17.61
C ALA A 126 -5.60 -9.04 -17.08
N VAL A 127 -4.62 -8.90 -17.96
CA VAL A 127 -3.20 -8.71 -17.57
C VAL A 127 -3.01 -7.35 -16.90
N PHE A 128 -3.71 -6.31 -17.38
CA PHE A 128 -3.68 -4.99 -16.77
C PHE A 128 -4.22 -5.03 -15.33
N GLU A 129 -5.37 -5.67 -15.10
CA GLU A 129 -5.96 -5.81 -13.76
C GLU A 129 -5.01 -6.55 -12.81
N VAL A 130 -4.43 -7.68 -13.25
CA VAL A 130 -3.47 -8.43 -12.44
C VAL A 130 -2.25 -7.59 -12.07
N ALA A 131 -1.74 -6.78 -12.99
CA ALA A 131 -0.62 -5.87 -12.71
C ALA A 131 -1.01 -4.75 -11.74
N ALA A 132 -2.20 -4.16 -11.90
CA ALA A 132 -2.71 -3.12 -11.02
C ALA A 132 -2.88 -3.64 -9.58
N ASP A 133 -3.44 -4.83 -9.43
CA ASP A 133 -3.64 -5.48 -8.14
C ASP A 133 -2.30 -5.84 -7.47
N GLN A 134 -1.32 -6.37 -8.21
CA GLN A 134 0.03 -6.61 -7.68
C GLN A 134 0.70 -5.32 -7.16
N MET A 135 0.52 -4.21 -7.88
CA MET A 135 1.01 -2.91 -7.43
C MET A 135 0.27 -2.45 -6.18
N ALA A 136 -1.05 -2.64 -6.14
CA ALA A 136 -1.89 -2.28 -5.00
C ALA A 136 -1.54 -3.07 -3.73
N LEU A 137 -1.26 -4.37 -3.86
CA LEU A 137 -0.86 -5.24 -2.75
C LEU A 137 0.37 -4.68 -2.00
N ARG A 138 1.31 -4.08 -2.73
CA ARG A 138 2.59 -3.57 -2.22
C ARG A 138 2.58 -2.05 -1.96
N ALA A 139 1.48 -1.37 -2.26
CA ALA A 139 1.37 0.08 -2.14
C ALA A 139 1.31 0.59 -0.69
N PRO A 140 0.62 -0.07 0.27
CA PRO A 140 0.54 0.40 1.64
C PRO A 140 1.91 0.45 2.31
N THR A 141 2.28 1.62 2.82
CA THR A 141 3.54 1.82 3.57
C THR A 141 3.40 1.54 5.07
N ALA A 142 2.18 1.32 5.53
CA ALA A 142 1.82 0.96 6.89
C ALA A 142 0.53 0.14 6.80
N MET A 143 0.53 -1.01 7.47
CA MET A 143 -0.61 -1.92 7.54
C MET A 143 -1.00 -2.05 9.00
N ALA A 144 -2.30 -2.18 9.27
CA ALA A 144 -2.76 -2.61 10.58
C ALA A 144 -2.51 -4.10 10.70
N GLU A 145 -1.93 -4.49 11.81
CA GLU A 145 -1.58 -5.87 12.11
C GLU A 145 -2.56 -6.42 13.14
N PHE A 146 -3.01 -7.64 12.89
CA PHE A 146 -3.86 -8.43 13.76
C PHE A 146 -3.23 -9.81 13.90
N ARG A 147 -3.21 -10.36 15.10
CA ARG A 147 -2.83 -11.77 15.35
C ARG A 147 -4.01 -12.46 16.00
N GLY A 148 -4.40 -13.61 15.46
CA GLY A 148 -5.43 -14.44 16.09
C GLY A 148 -4.86 -15.32 17.20
N PRO A 149 -5.73 -15.99 17.97
CA PRO A 149 -5.31 -16.75 19.14
C PRO A 149 -4.57 -18.05 18.84
N GLU A 150 -4.74 -18.57 17.62
CA GLU A 150 -4.15 -19.83 17.19
C GLU A 150 -3.21 -19.61 16.00
N ARG A 151 -2.13 -20.39 15.98
CA ARG A 151 -1.19 -20.52 14.86
C ARG A 151 -1.61 -21.65 13.94
N ASP A 152 -1.00 -21.69 12.75
CA ASP A 152 -1.23 -22.72 11.74
C ASP A 152 -2.71 -22.85 11.30
N VAL A 153 -3.42 -21.72 11.22
CA VAL A 153 -4.80 -21.66 10.74
C VAL A 153 -4.78 -21.38 9.23
N PRO A 154 -5.16 -22.33 8.36
CA PRO A 154 -5.17 -22.11 6.93
C PRO A 154 -6.31 -21.18 6.51
N ALA A 155 -6.07 -20.35 5.49
CA ALA A 155 -7.14 -19.66 4.78
C ALA A 155 -7.81 -20.61 3.79
N ASP A 156 -9.14 -20.60 3.71
CA ASP A 156 -9.92 -21.37 2.74
C ASP A 156 -10.85 -20.44 1.97
N LEU A 157 -10.41 -20.03 0.77
CA LEU A 157 -11.18 -19.17 -0.11
C LEU A 157 -11.82 -19.98 -1.24
N THR A 158 -12.89 -20.69 -0.90
CA THR A 158 -13.80 -21.27 -1.91
C THR A 158 -14.49 -20.18 -2.73
N GLU A 159 -15.05 -20.52 -3.90
CA GLU A 159 -15.81 -19.56 -4.73
C GLU A 159 -16.99 -18.94 -3.97
N HIS A 160 -17.68 -19.73 -3.13
CA HIS A 160 -18.76 -19.23 -2.28
C HIS A 160 -18.27 -18.29 -1.18
N ALA A 161 -17.14 -18.62 -0.55
CA ALA A 161 -16.50 -17.79 0.47
C ALA A 161 -16.03 -16.45 -0.14
N ALA A 162 -15.40 -16.49 -1.32
CA ALA A 162 -14.98 -15.33 -2.09
C ALA A 162 -16.16 -14.40 -2.40
N ALA A 163 -17.25 -14.94 -2.95
CA ALA A 163 -18.44 -14.15 -3.28
C ALA A 163 -19.09 -13.53 -2.03
N SER A 164 -19.15 -14.27 -0.93
CA SER A 164 -19.71 -13.79 0.35
C SER A 164 -18.84 -12.69 0.96
N PHE A 165 -17.52 -12.89 0.97
CA PHE A 165 -16.56 -11.89 1.44
C PHE A 165 -16.60 -10.61 0.61
N GLU A 166 -16.63 -10.73 -0.72
CA GLU A 166 -16.72 -9.59 -1.64
C GLU A 166 -18.01 -8.80 -1.43
N ALA A 167 -19.15 -9.48 -1.31
CA ALA A 167 -20.44 -8.84 -1.05
C ALA A 167 -20.46 -8.11 0.31
N ALA A 168 -19.91 -8.73 1.36
CA ALA A 168 -19.83 -8.12 2.68
C ALA A 168 -18.87 -6.91 2.70
N ALA A 169 -17.72 -7.01 2.01
CA ALA A 169 -16.78 -5.90 1.85
C ALA A 169 -17.42 -4.74 1.06
N ALA A 170 -18.17 -5.04 -0.01
CA ALA A 170 -18.91 -4.03 -0.77
C ALA A 170 -19.93 -3.27 0.11
N ALA A 171 -20.64 -3.99 0.98
CA ALA A 171 -21.57 -3.40 1.93
C ALA A 171 -20.85 -2.50 2.96
N LEU A 172 -19.70 -2.95 3.49
CA LEU A 172 -18.86 -2.16 4.39
C LEU A 172 -18.41 -0.84 3.74
N PHE A 173 -17.86 -0.91 2.52
CA PHE A 173 -17.41 0.31 1.82
C PHE A 173 -18.56 1.25 1.47
N SER A 174 -19.72 0.71 1.09
CA SER A 174 -20.91 1.51 0.75
C SER A 174 -21.34 2.45 1.87
N GLN A 175 -21.19 2.06 3.14
CA GLN A 175 -21.55 2.87 4.31
C GLN A 175 -20.77 4.19 4.38
N ASP A 176 -19.54 4.22 3.87
CA ASP A 176 -18.66 5.40 3.88
C ASP A 176 -18.76 6.22 2.58
N LEU A 177 -19.91 6.15 1.90
CA LEU A 177 -20.17 6.83 0.62
C LEU A 177 -19.18 6.45 -0.48
N GLN A 178 -18.58 5.26 -0.41
CA GLN A 178 -17.62 4.74 -1.39
C GLN A 178 -18.31 4.06 -2.58
N GLY A 179 -19.62 3.83 -2.50
CA GLY A 179 -20.41 3.12 -3.50
C GLY A 179 -20.33 1.59 -3.35
N GLY A 180 -21.18 0.87 -4.08
CA GLY A 180 -21.30 -0.59 -4.01
C GLY A 180 -20.31 -1.37 -4.88
N TYR A 181 -19.39 -0.69 -5.56
CA TYR A 181 -18.35 -1.37 -6.33
C TYR A 181 -17.32 -1.99 -5.38
N CYS A 182 -17.18 -3.32 -5.46
CA CYS A 182 -16.07 -4.06 -4.91
C CYS A 182 -15.65 -5.11 -5.94
N ARG A 183 -14.35 -5.38 -6.05
CA ARG A 183 -13.81 -6.53 -6.80
C ARG A 183 -12.75 -7.20 -5.95
N LEU A 184 -12.89 -8.49 -5.72
CA LEU A 184 -11.89 -9.31 -5.04
C LEU A 184 -10.88 -9.89 -6.03
N ALA A 185 -9.60 -9.87 -5.65
CA ALA A 185 -8.51 -10.49 -6.39
C ALA A 185 -7.59 -11.27 -5.43
N PRO A 186 -7.65 -12.61 -5.43
CA PRO A 186 -6.73 -13.43 -4.65
C PRO A 186 -5.36 -13.56 -5.33
N TYR A 187 -4.32 -13.66 -4.49
CA TYR A 187 -2.93 -13.85 -4.89
C TYR A 187 -2.24 -14.83 -3.93
N ASP A 188 -1.72 -15.92 -4.48
CA ASP A 188 -0.81 -16.78 -3.75
C ASP A 188 0.63 -16.35 -4.08
N GLU A 189 1.33 -15.81 -3.08
CA GLU A 189 2.78 -15.56 -3.11
C GLU A 189 3.40 -16.17 -1.86
N ASP A 190 4.33 -17.12 -2.05
CA ASP A 190 5.06 -17.80 -0.98
C ASP A 190 4.14 -18.42 0.10
N ASP A 191 4.51 -18.35 1.38
CA ASP A 191 3.76 -18.84 2.55
C ASP A 191 2.66 -17.84 3.01
N GLU A 192 2.25 -16.91 2.15
CA GLU A 192 1.23 -15.89 2.45
C GLU A 192 0.02 -15.98 1.52
N PHE A 193 -1.17 -15.94 2.13
CA PHE A 193 -2.44 -15.80 1.42
C PHE A 193 -2.79 -14.32 1.29
N ASN A 194 -2.81 -13.79 0.07
CA ASN A 194 -2.95 -12.36 -0.19
C ASN A 194 -4.24 -12.05 -0.94
N LEU A 195 -4.93 -10.98 -0.54
CA LEU A 195 -6.12 -10.49 -1.23
C LEU A 195 -5.98 -8.99 -1.55
N VAL A 196 -6.49 -8.59 -2.70
CA VAL A 196 -6.70 -7.20 -3.05
C VAL A 196 -8.19 -6.96 -3.25
N LEU A 197 -8.75 -5.97 -2.56
CA LEU A 197 -10.11 -5.49 -2.78
C LEU A 197 -10.05 -4.15 -3.50
N SER A 198 -10.47 -4.11 -4.74
CA SER A 198 -10.73 -2.84 -5.42
C SER A 198 -12.08 -2.30 -4.96
N HIS A 199 -12.14 -1.04 -4.55
CA HIS A 199 -13.39 -0.40 -4.10
C HIS A 199 -13.43 1.07 -4.51
N GLY A 200 -14.61 1.70 -4.47
CA GLY A 200 -14.70 3.13 -4.78
C GLY A 200 -14.06 4.01 -3.69
N ALA A 201 -13.56 5.19 -4.06
CA ALA A 201 -13.25 6.25 -3.11
C ALA A 201 -14.53 7.02 -2.75
N PRO A 202 -14.57 7.76 -1.62
CA PRO A 202 -15.58 8.80 -1.44
C PRO A 202 -15.53 9.80 -2.60
N VAL A 203 -16.69 10.32 -3.01
CA VAL A 203 -16.76 11.32 -4.08
C VAL A 203 -15.94 12.54 -3.68
N LYS A 204 -15.00 12.93 -4.54
CA LYS A 204 -14.34 14.24 -4.42
C LYS A 204 -14.98 15.20 -5.41
N THR A 205 -15.49 16.29 -4.87
CA THR A 205 -15.90 17.49 -5.61
C THR A 205 -14.75 18.47 -5.56
N THR A 206 -14.11 18.73 -6.70
CA THR A 206 -13.11 19.80 -6.80
C THR A 206 -13.78 21.00 -7.46
N PRO A 207 -13.92 22.14 -6.76
CA PRO A 207 -14.36 23.36 -7.40
C PRO A 207 -13.26 23.82 -8.35
N VAL A 208 -13.64 24.07 -9.59
CA VAL A 208 -12.77 24.63 -10.62
C VAL A 208 -13.38 25.92 -11.12
N VAL A 209 -12.54 26.91 -11.41
CA VAL A 209 -12.99 28.14 -12.06
C VAL A 209 -12.95 27.88 -13.57
N ALA A 210 -14.11 27.87 -14.20
CA ALA A 210 -14.26 27.88 -15.65
C ALA A 210 -14.77 29.27 -16.03
N ASP A 211 -13.92 30.05 -16.69
CA ASP A 211 -14.16 31.46 -17.02
C ASP A 211 -14.54 32.33 -15.80
N ASP A 212 -15.80 32.76 -15.70
CA ASP A 212 -16.34 33.61 -14.64
C ASP A 212 -17.27 32.87 -13.66
N ARG A 213 -17.35 31.53 -13.75
CA ARG A 213 -18.21 30.69 -12.92
C ARG A 213 -17.45 29.56 -12.22
N GLU A 214 -17.93 29.23 -11.02
CA GLU A 214 -17.48 28.06 -10.28
C GLU A 214 -18.21 26.82 -10.82
N GLU A 215 -17.44 25.84 -11.29
CA GLU A 215 -17.92 24.53 -11.71
C GLU A 215 -17.38 23.43 -10.80
N ILE A 216 -18.06 22.28 -10.77
CA ILE A 216 -17.69 21.16 -9.91
C ILE A 216 -17.37 19.95 -10.77
N ILE A 217 -16.11 19.51 -10.74
CA ILE A 217 -15.73 18.21 -11.28
C ILE A 217 -15.94 17.15 -10.19
N THR A 218 -16.74 16.14 -10.51
CA THR A 218 -17.04 15.02 -9.62
C THR A 218 -16.28 13.79 -10.11
N VAL A 219 -15.33 13.29 -9.31
CA VAL A 219 -14.57 12.07 -9.63
C VAL A 219 -14.67 11.08 -8.48
N ARG A 220 -14.99 9.83 -8.82
CA ARG A 220 -14.89 8.68 -7.92
C ARG A 220 -13.75 7.78 -8.41
N ALA A 221 -12.59 7.93 -7.78
CA ALA A 221 -11.44 7.06 -8.07
C ALA A 221 -11.66 5.65 -7.52
N ILE A 222 -11.02 4.66 -8.12
CA ILE A 222 -10.85 3.33 -7.50
C ILE A 222 -9.72 3.43 -6.47
N LYS A 223 -9.93 2.79 -5.32
CA LYS A 223 -8.93 2.54 -4.29
C LYS A 223 -8.80 1.03 -4.09
N TYR A 224 -7.73 0.65 -3.41
CA TYR A 224 -7.43 -0.74 -3.15
C TYR A 224 -7.17 -0.96 -1.67
N ALA A 225 -7.79 -1.99 -1.10
CA ALA A 225 -7.40 -2.58 0.16
C ALA A 225 -6.46 -3.75 -0.13
N ALA A 226 -5.38 -3.87 0.64
CA ALA A 226 -4.47 -5.01 0.59
C ALA A 226 -4.57 -5.79 1.89
N LEU A 227 -4.84 -7.08 1.81
CA LEU A 227 -4.85 -8.01 2.92
C LEU A 227 -3.74 -9.05 2.69
N ARG A 228 -2.91 -9.30 3.69
CA ARG A 228 -1.85 -10.31 3.66
C ARG A 228 -1.96 -11.17 4.89
N TYR A 229 -2.16 -12.46 4.72
CA TYR A 229 -2.38 -13.40 5.81
C TYR A 229 -1.29 -14.46 5.84
N ASN A 230 -0.66 -14.63 7.00
CA ASN A 230 0.30 -15.69 7.28
C ASN A 230 -0.38 -16.73 8.18
N ALA A 231 -0.64 -17.92 7.63
CA ALA A 231 -1.32 -19.00 8.33
C ALA A 231 -0.49 -19.51 9.53
N THR A 232 0.82 -19.68 9.34
CA THR A 232 1.76 -20.17 10.37
C THR A 232 1.77 -19.28 11.61
N GLU A 233 1.69 -17.96 11.43
CA GLU A 233 1.69 -17.01 12.55
C GLU A 233 0.29 -16.58 13.00
N GLY A 234 -0.76 -17.05 12.32
CA GLY A 234 -2.14 -16.58 12.55
C GLY A 234 -2.29 -15.06 12.35
N ARG A 235 -1.46 -14.44 11.50
CA ARG A 235 -1.28 -12.99 11.42
C ARG A 235 -1.89 -12.41 10.15
N LEU A 236 -2.70 -11.37 10.29
CA LEU A 236 -3.33 -10.61 9.20
C LEU A 236 -2.82 -9.16 9.18
N LEU A 237 -2.35 -8.72 8.01
CA LEU A 237 -2.01 -7.34 7.72
C LEU A 237 -3.07 -6.73 6.81
N ILE A 238 -3.57 -5.54 7.16
CA ILE A 238 -4.57 -4.79 6.37
C ILE A 238 -4.06 -3.38 6.06
N GLY A 239 -3.96 -3.04 4.78
CA GLY A 239 -3.55 -1.73 4.28
C GLY A 239 -4.50 -1.14 3.24
N GLY A 240 -4.36 0.14 2.93
CA GLY A 240 -5.10 0.80 1.85
C GLY A 240 -6.52 1.30 2.19
N VAL A 241 -7.03 0.96 3.38
CA VAL A 241 -8.36 1.37 3.88
C VAL A 241 -8.29 2.41 5.00
N LEU A 242 -9.44 3.00 5.35
CA LEU A 242 -9.54 3.89 6.51
C LEU A 242 -9.32 3.12 7.81
N LYS A 243 -8.73 3.76 8.82
CA LYS A 243 -8.49 3.12 10.14
C LYS A 243 -9.77 2.58 10.79
N SER A 244 -10.88 3.28 10.62
CA SER A 244 -12.21 2.87 11.11
C SER A 244 -12.70 1.57 10.47
N GLN A 245 -12.26 1.25 9.25
CA GLN A 245 -12.69 0.07 8.50
C GLN A 245 -11.84 -1.17 8.79
N GLN A 246 -10.64 -1.00 9.38
CA GLN A 246 -9.67 -2.10 9.54
C GLN A 246 -10.21 -3.25 10.39
N THR A 247 -10.80 -2.97 11.56
CA THR A 247 -11.35 -4.02 12.43
C THR A 247 -12.55 -4.73 11.79
N ALA A 248 -13.45 -3.99 11.15
CA ALA A 248 -14.58 -4.60 10.45
C ALA A 248 -14.12 -5.50 9.30
N LEU A 249 -13.11 -5.07 8.54
CA LEU A 249 -12.56 -5.86 7.45
C LEU A 249 -11.80 -7.10 7.94
N ALA A 250 -11.10 -7.01 9.07
CA ALA A 250 -10.49 -8.16 9.74
C ALA A 250 -11.56 -9.18 10.17
N GLU A 251 -12.69 -8.72 10.71
CA GLU A 251 -13.81 -9.59 11.09
C GLU A 251 -14.46 -10.26 9.89
N LEU A 252 -14.66 -9.54 8.78
CA LEU A 252 -15.15 -10.14 7.54
C LEU A 252 -14.20 -11.21 7.01
N PHE A 253 -12.89 -10.97 7.09
CA PHE A 253 -11.88 -11.95 6.69
C PHE A 253 -11.95 -13.19 7.60
N ALA A 254 -12.00 -12.99 8.91
CA ALA A 254 -12.13 -14.07 9.89
C ALA A 254 -13.39 -14.92 9.65
N THR A 255 -14.54 -14.26 9.45
CA THR A 255 -15.82 -14.92 9.21
C THR A 255 -15.86 -15.69 7.89
N HIS A 256 -15.45 -15.07 6.78
CA HIS A 256 -15.68 -15.64 5.45
C HIS A 256 -14.49 -16.43 4.90
N VAL A 257 -13.26 -16.04 5.22
CA VAL A 257 -12.03 -16.66 4.68
C VAL A 257 -11.44 -17.69 5.64
N LEU A 258 -11.52 -17.45 6.95
CA LEU A 258 -11.06 -18.42 7.95
C LEU A 258 -12.19 -19.32 8.46
N GLY A 259 -13.45 -18.95 8.24
CA GLY A 259 -14.61 -19.64 8.81
C GLY A 259 -14.69 -19.54 10.34
N ARG A 260 -14.00 -18.54 10.92
CA ARG A 260 -13.84 -18.34 12.37
C ARG A 260 -14.20 -16.90 12.75
N PRO A 261 -15.49 -16.56 12.88
CA PRO A 261 -15.91 -15.25 13.36
C PRO A 261 -15.24 -14.90 14.70
N GLY A 262 -14.84 -13.65 14.89
CA GLY A 262 -14.18 -13.19 16.12
C GLY A 262 -12.70 -13.54 16.27
N PHE A 263 -12.08 -14.21 15.28
CA PHE A 263 -10.68 -14.64 15.37
C PHE A 263 -9.68 -13.50 15.66
N PHE A 264 -9.98 -12.26 15.26
CA PHE A 264 -9.15 -11.08 15.52
C PHE A 264 -9.78 -10.09 16.53
N ALA A 265 -10.77 -10.53 17.32
CA ALA A 265 -11.52 -9.69 18.25
C ALA A 265 -10.95 -9.67 19.68
N GLY A 266 -10.03 -10.59 20.02
CA GLY A 266 -9.45 -10.68 21.36
C GLY A 266 -8.65 -9.44 21.77
N GLU A 267 -8.55 -9.20 23.08
CA GLU A 267 -7.84 -8.03 23.65
C GLU A 267 -6.37 -7.97 23.18
N HIS A 268 -5.75 -9.13 23.04
CA HIS A 268 -4.36 -9.29 22.60
C HIS A 268 -4.18 -9.23 21.08
N ALA A 269 -5.25 -9.23 20.28
CA ALA A 269 -5.16 -9.33 18.82
C ALA A 269 -4.39 -8.18 18.17
N ARG A 270 -4.27 -7.05 18.88
CA ARG A 270 -3.53 -5.86 18.46
C ARG A 270 -2.43 -5.45 19.45
N ASP A 271 -2.22 -6.25 20.49
CA ASP A 271 -1.17 -6.06 21.49
C ASP A 271 0.07 -6.86 21.13
N LEU A 272 0.76 -6.43 20.08
CA LEU A 272 1.78 -7.22 19.40
C LEU A 272 3.20 -6.83 19.76
N TYR A 273 3.40 -5.62 20.26
CA TYR A 273 4.72 -5.03 20.41
C TYR A 273 4.91 -4.35 21.77
N THR A 274 6.15 -4.37 22.23
CA THR A 274 6.59 -3.69 23.46
C THR A 274 7.90 -2.93 23.22
N LEU A 275 8.13 -1.91 24.05
CA LEU A 275 9.41 -1.18 24.13
C LEU A 275 10.04 -1.34 25.52
N GLU A 276 9.56 -2.29 26.31
CA GLU A 276 10.04 -2.54 27.66
C GLU A 276 11.53 -2.89 27.68
N PRO A 277 12.06 -3.87 26.90
CA PRO A 277 13.50 -4.18 26.91
C PRO A 277 14.41 -2.96 26.66
N ILE A 278 13.96 -2.03 25.82
CA ILE A 278 14.68 -0.78 25.53
C ILE A 278 14.62 0.18 26.71
N SER A 279 13.45 0.28 27.34
CA SER A 279 13.24 1.10 28.52
C SER A 279 14.06 0.60 29.71
N GLU A 280 14.22 -0.71 29.87
CA GLU A 280 15.04 -1.32 30.92
C GLU A 280 16.55 -1.18 30.67
N GLY A 281 16.98 -1.33 29.42
CA GLY A 281 18.38 -1.24 29.02
C GLY A 281 18.91 0.19 28.84
N ASN A 282 18.08 1.23 28.95
CA ASN A 282 18.45 2.62 28.69
C ASN A 282 19.66 3.09 29.55
N PRO A 283 20.62 3.85 29.00
CA PRO A 283 20.79 4.29 27.60
C PRO A 283 21.56 3.32 26.71
N HIS A 284 21.91 2.15 27.23
CA HIS A 284 22.88 1.22 26.63
C HIS A 284 22.26 0.13 25.76
N PHE A 285 20.94 0.19 25.54
CA PHE A 285 20.27 -0.76 24.66
C PHE A 285 20.88 -0.75 23.26
N VAL A 286 21.24 -1.93 22.77
CA VAL A 286 21.72 -2.19 21.42
C VAL A 286 20.96 -3.38 20.88
N PHE A 287 20.54 -3.30 19.62
CA PHE A 287 19.94 -4.46 18.95
C PHE A 287 20.97 -5.57 18.75
N ASP A 288 20.65 -6.78 19.19
CA ASP A 288 21.32 -7.97 18.69
C ASP A 288 20.86 -8.22 17.25
N HIS A 289 21.79 -8.07 16.31
CA HIS A 289 21.57 -8.31 14.88
C HIS A 289 22.63 -9.24 14.28
N LEU A 290 23.59 -9.73 15.06
CA LEU A 290 24.74 -10.48 14.55
C LEU A 290 24.36 -11.87 14.02
N TYR A 291 23.17 -12.34 14.36
CA TYR A 291 22.61 -13.58 13.83
C TYR A 291 22.28 -13.51 12.33
N ASP A 292 22.16 -12.31 11.74
CA ASP A 292 21.87 -12.10 10.33
C ASP A 292 23.00 -11.27 9.70
N GLU A 293 23.92 -11.95 9.00
CA GLU A 293 25.08 -11.31 8.33
C GLU A 293 24.67 -10.30 7.25
N THR A 294 23.42 -10.36 6.78
CA THR A 294 22.89 -9.37 5.84
C THR A 294 22.63 -8.03 6.52
N ILE A 295 22.45 -7.99 7.84
CA ILE A 295 22.28 -6.77 8.62
C ILE A 295 23.66 -6.23 9.00
N HIS A 296 24.04 -5.10 8.41
CA HIS A 296 25.28 -4.40 8.69
C HIS A 296 25.24 -3.68 10.03
N SER A 297 24.16 -2.92 10.29
CA SER A 297 24.01 -2.16 11.52
C SER A 297 22.55 -1.76 11.75
N VAL A 298 22.23 -1.53 13.01
CA VAL A 298 20.93 -1.01 13.47
C VAL A 298 21.16 0.21 14.36
N THR A 299 20.46 1.32 14.10
CA THR A 299 20.61 2.54 14.90
C THR A 299 19.26 3.18 15.18
N ILE A 300 18.94 3.41 16.45
CA ILE A 300 17.75 4.17 16.85
C ILE A 300 18.01 5.64 16.60
N ILE A 301 17.31 6.22 15.62
CA ILE A 301 17.51 7.60 15.17
C ILE A 301 16.52 8.58 15.78
N SER A 302 15.42 8.08 16.35
CA SER A 302 14.46 8.87 17.10
C SER A 302 13.79 8.02 18.16
N ALA A 303 13.50 8.63 19.29
CA ALA A 303 12.82 8.01 20.40
C ALA A 303 11.89 9.04 21.07
N VAL A 304 10.69 8.59 21.43
CA VAL A 304 9.65 9.38 22.08
C VAL A 304 9.41 8.80 23.46
N ALA A 305 9.65 9.59 24.49
CA ALA A 305 9.29 9.26 25.86
C ALA A 305 8.02 10.03 26.24
N ASP A 306 7.03 9.34 26.78
CA ASP A 306 5.76 9.90 27.21
C ASP A 306 5.71 9.95 28.74
N LEU A 307 5.36 11.12 29.28
CA LEU A 307 5.14 11.31 30.71
C LEU A 307 3.67 11.06 31.02
N PHE A 308 3.44 10.12 31.94
CA PHE A 308 2.14 9.84 32.51
C PHE A 308 2.10 10.25 33.97
N GLU A 309 0.95 10.74 34.40
CA GLU A 309 0.60 10.98 35.79
C GLU A 309 -0.59 10.12 36.16
N TRP A 310 -0.59 9.62 37.39
CA TRP A 310 -1.72 8.86 37.91
C TRP A 310 -2.81 9.83 38.35
N ASP A 311 -4.01 9.69 37.78
CA ASP A 311 -5.19 10.44 38.20
C ASP A 311 -5.94 9.61 39.25
N ASP A 312 -5.88 10.04 40.51
CA ASP A 312 -6.50 9.34 41.64
C ASP A 312 -8.04 9.32 41.55
N ASP A 313 -8.66 10.36 40.98
CA ASP A 313 -10.11 10.44 40.89
C ASP A 313 -10.65 9.51 39.80
N ALA A 314 -9.95 9.47 38.66
CA ALA A 314 -10.34 8.65 37.51
C ALA A 314 -9.75 7.22 37.54
N GLN A 315 -8.84 6.93 38.48
CA GLN A 315 -8.11 5.65 38.60
C GLN A 315 -7.43 5.23 37.27
N VAL A 316 -6.89 6.21 36.53
CA VAL A 316 -6.25 5.98 35.23
C VAL A 316 -4.95 6.77 35.10
N SER A 317 -4.01 6.23 34.32
CA SER A 317 -2.81 6.98 33.92
C SER A 317 -3.15 7.97 32.81
N ARG A 318 -2.98 9.25 33.07
CA ARG A 318 -3.20 10.33 32.12
C ARG A 318 -1.90 10.74 31.44
N HIS A 319 -1.92 10.82 30.10
CA HIS A 319 -0.81 11.40 29.33
C HIS A 319 -0.72 12.91 29.60
N LEU A 320 0.47 13.39 29.96
CA LEU A 320 0.74 14.80 30.17
C LEU A 320 1.47 15.44 29.00
N ARG A 321 2.61 14.87 28.61
CA ARG A 321 3.46 15.40 27.53
C ARG A 321 4.39 14.33 26.97
N SER A 322 4.95 14.62 25.80
CA SER A 322 5.94 13.78 25.14
C SER A 322 7.26 14.53 24.99
N TRP A 323 8.37 13.81 25.18
CA TRP A 323 9.72 14.27 24.91
C TRP A 323 10.30 13.50 23.73
N VAL A 324 10.70 14.22 22.67
CA VAL A 324 11.18 13.61 21.43
C VAL A 324 12.65 13.93 21.25
N ILE A 325 13.47 12.88 21.14
CA ILE A 325 14.87 13.00 20.73
C ILE A 325 15.02 12.51 19.30
N LYS A 326 15.80 13.23 18.50
CA LYS A 326 16.24 12.83 17.15
C LYS A 326 17.75 12.98 17.05
N ASP A 327 18.43 11.90 16.76
CA ASP A 327 19.87 11.87 16.56
C ASP A 327 20.22 10.74 15.59
N ALA A 328 20.74 11.08 14.43
CA ALA A 328 21.08 10.11 13.38
C ALA A 328 22.13 9.09 13.82
N SER A 329 22.92 9.41 14.85
CA SER A 329 23.99 8.58 15.37
C SER A 329 23.58 7.80 16.64
N GLY A 330 22.35 7.98 17.14
CA GLY A 330 21.83 7.28 18.31
C GLY A 330 21.03 8.18 19.26
N ALA A 331 19.70 8.08 19.23
CA ALA A 331 18.81 8.93 20.02
C ALA A 331 18.70 8.54 21.50
N LEU A 332 18.84 7.26 21.85
CA LEU A 332 18.60 6.80 23.23
C LEU A 332 19.60 7.39 24.23
N ARG A 333 20.87 7.52 23.85
CA ARG A 333 21.92 8.01 24.75
C ARG A 333 21.67 9.43 25.25
N ASN A 334 20.97 10.25 24.46
CA ASN A 334 20.71 11.64 24.79
C ASN A 334 19.58 11.78 25.84
N PHE A 335 18.92 10.68 26.24
CA PHE A 335 18.04 10.70 27.42
C PHE A 335 18.81 10.72 28.73
N ALA A 336 20.06 10.24 28.76
CA ALA A 336 20.88 10.20 29.98
C ALA A 336 21.12 11.61 30.57
N ASP A 337 21.20 12.62 29.70
CA ASP A 337 21.40 14.02 30.07
C ASP A 337 20.08 14.82 30.15
N SER A 338 18.93 14.14 30.19
CA SER A 338 17.59 14.77 30.15
C SER A 338 16.81 14.57 31.45
N GLU A 339 15.65 15.23 31.57
CA GLU A 339 14.71 15.04 32.68
C GLU A 339 13.94 13.70 32.62
N VAL A 340 14.10 12.93 31.54
CA VAL A 340 13.38 11.67 31.34
C VAL A 340 13.98 10.57 32.21
N GLN A 341 13.19 10.10 33.17
CA GLN A 341 13.53 8.96 34.03
C GLN A 341 12.52 7.84 33.80
N PHE A 342 12.87 6.88 32.94
CA PHE A 342 12.03 5.70 32.68
C PHE A 342 11.69 4.99 33.99
N ARG A 343 10.44 4.51 34.11
CA ARG A 343 9.84 3.92 35.33
C ARG A 343 9.43 4.91 36.44
N ARG A 344 9.64 6.23 36.28
CA ARG A 344 9.10 7.29 37.16
C ARG A 344 8.08 8.15 36.41
N GLY A 345 6.99 7.53 35.96
CA GLY A 345 5.97 8.18 35.12
C GLY A 345 6.33 8.28 33.64
N TRP A 346 7.62 8.28 33.29
CA TRP A 346 8.06 8.22 31.89
C TRP A 346 8.06 6.79 31.32
N ARG A 347 7.55 6.64 30.11
CA ARG A 347 7.52 5.40 29.34
C ARG A 347 7.99 5.66 27.92
N LEU A 348 8.71 4.72 27.30
CA LEU A 348 9.07 4.84 25.89
C LEU A 348 7.83 4.50 25.03
N GLY A 349 7.32 5.48 24.30
CA GLY A 349 6.07 5.33 23.52
C GLY A 349 6.28 5.00 22.05
N GLU A 350 7.38 5.46 21.45
CA GLU A 350 7.69 5.23 20.03
C GLU A 350 9.21 5.27 19.80
N ILE A 351 9.70 4.41 18.92
CA ILE A 351 11.04 4.53 18.35
C ILE A 351 10.99 4.52 16.82
N THR A 352 11.98 5.19 16.23
CA THR A 352 12.32 5.02 14.82
C THR A 352 13.78 4.62 14.72
N PHE A 353 14.05 3.51 14.04
CA PHE A 353 15.40 3.01 13.83
C PHE A 353 15.69 2.75 12.36
N ARG A 354 16.97 2.81 11.99
CA ARG A 354 17.46 2.47 10.65
C ARG A 354 18.16 1.14 10.71
N VAL A 355 17.78 0.25 9.79
CA VAL A 355 18.47 -1.02 9.54
C VAL A 355 19.21 -0.87 8.22
N PHE A 356 20.52 -1.09 8.25
CA PHE A 356 21.37 -1.12 7.07
C PHE A 356 21.64 -2.56 6.66
N PHE A 357 21.39 -2.87 5.39
CA PHE A 357 21.56 -4.19 4.81
C PHE A 357 22.70 -4.21 3.80
N ASN A 358 23.50 -5.27 3.84
CA ASN A 358 24.54 -5.60 2.88
C ASN A 358 23.90 -6.17 1.60
N VAL A 359 23.68 -5.30 0.60
CA VAL A 359 23.11 -5.69 -0.71
C VAL A 359 24.04 -5.25 -1.84
N GLY A 360 25.15 -5.97 -2.00
CA GLY A 360 26.08 -5.78 -3.12
C GLY A 360 26.81 -4.42 -3.18
N LYS A 361 27.62 -4.25 -4.24
CA LYS A 361 28.83 -3.41 -4.26
C LYS A 361 28.68 -1.88 -4.41
N LYS A 362 27.48 -1.27 -4.38
CA LYS A 362 27.40 0.22 -4.56
C LYS A 362 26.90 1.02 -3.36
N LYS A 363 25.85 0.62 -2.65
CA LYS A 363 25.40 1.26 -1.40
C LYS A 363 24.61 0.26 -0.54
N PRO A 364 24.81 0.21 0.79
CA PRO A 364 23.96 -0.58 1.66
C PRO A 364 22.51 -0.10 1.52
N ALA A 365 21.58 -1.05 1.43
CA ALA A 365 20.18 -0.69 1.42
C ALA A 365 19.75 -0.34 2.84
N GLN A 366 19.06 0.77 3.01
CA GLN A 366 18.51 1.14 4.30
C GLN A 366 16.99 0.89 4.35
N SER A 367 16.50 0.43 5.49
CA SER A 367 15.08 0.49 5.86
C SER A 367 14.92 1.36 7.10
N THR A 368 14.00 2.33 7.05
CA THR A 368 13.61 3.10 8.24
C THR A 368 12.36 2.45 8.79
N VAL A 369 12.46 1.97 10.03
CA VAL A 369 11.43 1.23 10.72
C VAL A 369 10.90 2.07 11.87
N ARG A 370 9.59 2.20 11.96
CA ARG A 370 8.91 2.80 13.10
C ARG A 370 8.25 1.69 13.90
N LEU A 371 8.53 1.66 15.20
CA LEU A 371 7.88 0.76 16.16
C LEU A 371 7.15 1.61 17.19
N LYS A 372 5.83 1.42 17.28
CA LYS A 372 4.95 2.09 18.23
C LYS A 372 3.99 1.05 18.83
N PRO A 373 4.22 0.63 20.09
CA PRO A 373 3.27 -0.19 20.83
C PRO A 373 1.88 0.46 20.91
N PRO A 374 0.82 -0.36 21.08
CA PRO A 374 0.87 -1.81 21.19
C PRO A 374 0.93 -2.55 19.83
N GLY A 375 0.60 -1.91 18.71
CA GLY A 375 0.30 -2.64 17.47
C GLY A 375 0.81 -2.02 16.16
N THR A 376 1.85 -1.19 16.18
CA THR A 376 2.39 -0.59 14.95
C THR A 376 3.86 -0.94 14.74
N LEU A 377 4.14 -1.71 13.68
CA LEU A 377 5.45 -1.85 13.06
C LEU A 377 5.32 -1.39 11.59
N ALA A 378 6.01 -0.32 11.21
CA ALA A 378 5.85 0.29 9.89
C ALA A 378 7.19 0.56 9.18
N PHE A 379 7.30 0.09 7.93
CA PHE A 379 8.45 0.30 7.05
C PHE A 379 8.02 0.13 5.58
N ARG A 380 8.80 0.70 4.64
CA ARG A 380 8.42 0.73 3.21
C ARG A 380 8.93 -0.43 2.36
N ARG A 381 9.94 -1.17 2.82
CA ARG A 381 10.67 -2.15 2.00
C ARG A 381 10.31 -3.57 2.42
N THR A 382 9.24 -4.11 1.85
CA THR A 382 8.72 -5.47 2.13
C THR A 382 9.76 -6.56 1.87
N ARG A 383 10.71 -6.36 0.95
CA ARG A 383 11.80 -7.34 0.72
C ARG A 383 12.67 -7.65 1.95
N PHE A 384 12.64 -6.81 2.99
CA PHE A 384 13.38 -7.01 4.25
C PHE A 384 12.44 -7.30 5.44
N GLU A 385 11.16 -7.51 5.17
CA GLU A 385 10.12 -7.73 6.17
C GLU A 385 10.47 -8.87 7.12
N LYS A 386 10.79 -10.05 6.58
CA LYS A 386 11.18 -11.22 7.39
C LYS A 386 12.38 -10.94 8.32
N SER A 387 13.43 -10.29 7.82
CA SER A 387 14.59 -9.91 8.65
C SER A 387 14.21 -8.89 9.73
N ILE A 388 13.33 -7.93 9.43
CA ILE A 388 12.87 -6.93 10.40
C ILE A 388 12.01 -7.57 11.49
N HIS A 389 11.04 -8.41 11.15
CA HIS A 389 10.23 -9.12 12.15
C HIS A 389 11.11 -10.02 13.03
N THR A 390 12.05 -10.76 12.45
CA THR A 390 13.02 -11.58 13.21
C THR A 390 13.86 -10.73 14.17
N LEU A 391 14.27 -9.52 13.75
CA LEU A 391 15.03 -8.59 14.59
C LEU A 391 14.21 -8.11 15.78
N ILE A 392 12.94 -7.76 15.55
CA ILE A 392 12.01 -7.33 16.61
C ILE A 392 11.80 -8.48 17.62
N ALA A 393 11.45 -9.68 17.13
CA ALA A 393 11.21 -10.84 17.98
C ALA A 393 12.43 -11.23 18.83
N ARG A 394 13.63 -11.31 18.23
CA ARG A 394 14.87 -11.69 18.94
C ARG A 394 15.31 -10.69 20.00
N ASN A 395 14.90 -9.43 19.86
CA ASN A 395 15.20 -8.38 20.84
C ASN A 395 14.07 -8.22 21.89
N GLY A 396 13.11 -9.16 21.95
CA GLY A 396 12.02 -9.16 22.93
C GLY A 396 11.02 -8.03 22.72
N LEU A 397 10.96 -7.45 21.52
CA LEU A 397 10.10 -6.31 21.20
C LEU A 397 8.75 -6.73 20.62
N GLU A 398 8.58 -8.02 20.30
CA GLU A 398 7.30 -8.64 19.98
C GLU A 398 6.75 -9.30 21.26
N LYS A 399 5.46 -9.09 21.53
CA LYS A 399 4.76 -9.77 22.61
C LYS A 399 4.34 -11.16 22.14
N ASP A 400 4.67 -12.16 22.94
CA ASP A 400 4.18 -13.51 22.74
C ASP A 400 3.01 -13.75 23.70
N HIS A 401 1.80 -13.75 23.15
CA HIS A 401 0.58 -14.04 23.88
C HIS A 401 0.08 -15.46 23.64
N ASP A 402 0.88 -16.36 23.05
CA ASP A 402 0.43 -17.71 22.67
C ASP A 402 -0.21 -18.49 23.83
N LEU A 403 0.22 -18.27 25.08
CA LEU A 403 -0.36 -18.91 26.27
C LEU A 403 -1.67 -18.25 26.77
N ASP A 404 -1.80 -16.94 26.64
CA ASP A 404 -2.97 -16.18 27.10
C ASP A 404 -4.11 -16.24 26.07
N LEU A 405 -3.75 -16.28 24.79
CA LEU A 405 -4.65 -16.36 23.64
C LEU A 405 -5.47 -17.67 23.57
N VAL A 406 -4.90 -18.78 24.05
CA VAL A 406 -5.60 -20.09 24.10
C VAL A 406 -6.71 -20.10 25.15
N VAL A 407 -6.61 -19.27 26.19
CA VAL A 407 -7.62 -19.21 27.27
C VAL A 407 -8.84 -18.39 26.84
N ASP A 408 -8.64 -17.33 26.06
CA ASP A 408 -9.74 -16.49 25.55
C ASP A 408 -10.55 -17.18 24.45
N ALA A 409 -9.96 -18.06 23.64
CA ALA A 409 -10.66 -18.82 22.61
C ALA A 409 -11.55 -19.96 23.18
N ALA A 410 -11.40 -20.29 24.47
CA ALA A 410 -12.15 -21.34 25.15
C ALA A 410 -13.35 -20.81 25.97
N GLN A 411 -13.58 -19.49 25.98
CA GLN A 411 -14.76 -18.83 26.57
C GLN A 411 -15.72 -18.37 25.48
#